data_AF-A0A1S8WM54-F1
#
_entry.id   AF-A0A1S8WM54-F1
#
_cell.length_a   1.000
_cell.length_b   1.000
_cell.length_c   1.000
_cell.angle_alpha   90.00
_cell.angle_beta   90.00
_cell.angle_gamma   90.00
#
_symmetry.space_group_name_H-M   'P 1'
#
loop_
_entity.id
_entity.type
_entity.pdbx_description
1 polymer ?
#
loop_
_entity_poly.entity_id
_entity_poly.type
_entity_poly.pdbx_seq_one_letter_code
_entity_poly.pdbx_strand_id
1 'polypeptide(L)'
;MEEVWGMYLHAYNELVSETIFRDTFWLVISLGALLFLLALGTGTVVIPTITLIGIGWSLLAAYGLYSRVLCVPHFPVLNLMAVVLAIGLGADDLLVYFQ
;
A
#
# COMPACT_ATOMS: atom_id res chain seq x y z
N MET A 1 26.22 -5.11 29.18
CA MET A 1 26.30 -4.80 27.73
C MET A 1 25.05 -5.27 26.98
N GLU A 2 24.37 -6.33 27.41
CA GLU A 2 23.09 -6.78 26.80
C GLU A 2 21.93 -5.78 27.01
N GLU A 3 21.85 -5.09 28.15
CA GLU A 3 20.80 -4.10 28.41
C GLU A 3 20.85 -2.89 27.46
N VAL A 4 22.06 -2.48 27.08
CA VAL A 4 22.29 -1.38 26.13
C VAL A 4 21.77 -1.79 24.75
N TRP A 5 22.01 -3.04 24.32
CA TRP A 5 21.47 -3.58 23.06
C TRP A 5 19.94 -3.68 23.07
N GLY A 6 19.34 -4.13 24.18
CA GLY A 6 17.88 -4.20 24.32
C GLY A 6 17.20 -2.83 24.20
N MET A 7 17.82 -1.80 24.79
CA MET A 7 17.33 -0.42 24.70
C MET A 7 17.39 0.15 23.27
N TYR A 8 18.47 -0.12 22.52
CA TYR A 8 18.56 0.28 21.10
C TYR A 8 17.55 -0.45 20.22
N LEU A 9 17.32 -1.75 20.45
CA LEU A 9 16.37 -2.54 19.66
C LEU A 9 14.93 -2.09 19.91
N HIS A 10 14.61 -1.74 21.17
CA HIS A 10 13.29 -1.22 21.55
C HIS A 10 13.04 0.15 20.91
N ALA A 11 13.99 1.09 21.03
CA ALA A 11 13.90 2.40 20.40
C ALA A 11 13.82 2.31 18.87
N TYR A 12 14.56 1.38 18.25
CA TYR A 12 14.48 1.14 16.80
C TYR A 12 13.09 0.68 16.36
N ASN A 13 12.48 -0.27 17.09
CA ASN A 13 11.15 -0.76 16.74
C ASN A 13 10.06 0.31 16.89
N GLU A 14 10.18 1.15 17.92
CA GLU A 14 9.28 2.29 18.15
C GLU A 14 9.39 3.33 17.01
N LEU A 15 10.62 3.69 16.63
CA LEU A 15 10.89 4.60 15.51
C LEU A 15 10.39 4.04 14.17
N VAL A 16 10.58 2.74 13.92
CA VAL A 16 10.09 2.08 12.70
C VAL A 16 8.56 2.09 12.66
N SER A 17 7.90 1.76 13.78
CA SER A 17 6.43 1.79 13.86
C SER A 17 5.88 3.20 13.62
N GLU A 18 6.47 4.21 14.23
CA GLU A 18 6.07 5.61 14.04
C GLU A 18 6.26 6.07 12.59
N THR A 19 7.39 5.70 11.99
CA THR A 19 7.70 6.03 10.58
C THR A 19 6.72 5.37 9.62
N ILE A 20 6.40 4.08 9.82
CA ILE A 20 5.42 3.35 9.00
C ILE A 20 4.03 3.97 9.12
N PHE A 21 3.63 4.40 10.33
CA PHE A 21 2.33 5.03 10.53
C PHE A 21 2.25 6.37 9.78
N ARG A 22 3.31 7.18 9.86
CA ARG A 22 3.40 8.45 9.12
C ARG A 22 3.40 8.22 7.61
N ASP A 23 4.16 7.26 7.12
CA ASP A 23 4.23 6.95 5.68
C ASP A 23 2.89 6.41 5.16
N THR A 24 2.17 5.62 5.95
CA THR A 24 0.81 5.16 5.61
C THR A 24 -0.15 6.35 5.47
N PHE A 25 -0.04 7.36 6.34
CA PHE A 25 -0.84 8.57 6.24
C PHE A 25 -0.54 9.36 4.95
N TRP A 26 0.74 9.51 4.60
CA TRP A 26 1.15 10.11 3.32
C TRP A 26 0.64 9.31 2.12
N LEU A 27 0.63 7.97 2.22
CA LEU A 27 0.07 7.10 1.19
C LEU A 27 -1.42 7.37 1.00
N VAL A 28 -2.20 7.48 2.07
CA VAL A 28 -3.65 7.81 1.99
C VAL A 28 -3.88 9.17 1.32
N ILE A 29 -3.07 10.18 1.64
CA ILE A 29 -3.15 11.49 0.97
C ILE A 29 -2.84 11.35 -0.53
N SER A 30 -1.78 10.62 -0.89
CA SER A 30 -1.41 10.40 -2.29
C SER A 30 -2.50 9.64 -3.07
N LEU A 31 -3.18 8.68 -2.42
CA LEU A 31 -4.29 7.93 -2.98
C LEU A 31 -5.49 8.84 -3.29
N GLY A 32 -5.82 9.74 -2.37
CA GLY A 32 -6.87 10.73 -2.58
C GLY A 32 -6.55 11.70 -3.73
N ALA A 33 -5.31 12.17 -3.80
CA ALA A 33 -4.85 13.03 -4.90
C ALA A 33 -4.89 12.30 -6.25
N LEU A 34 -4.46 11.03 -6.29
CA LEU A 34 -4.50 10.20 -7.49
C LEU A 34 -5.94 9.99 -7.98
N LEU A 35 -6.86 9.64 -7.09
CA LEU A 35 -8.28 9.51 -7.43
C LEU A 35 -8.87 10.80 -7.99
N PHE A 36 -8.50 11.94 -7.41
CA PHE A 36 -8.94 13.24 -7.90
C PHE A 36 -8.41 13.52 -9.32
N LEU A 37 -7.13 13.26 -9.58
CA LEU A 37 -6.54 13.43 -10.91
C LEU A 37 -7.14 12.48 -11.95
N LEU A 38 -7.37 11.21 -11.60
CA LEU A 38 -8.01 10.23 -12.49
C LEU A 38 -9.48 10.59 -12.77
N ALA A 39 -10.19 11.11 -11.78
CA ALA A 39 -11.56 11.59 -11.97
C ALA A 39 -11.63 12.79 -12.93
N LEU A 40 -10.64 13.69 -12.88
CA LEU A 40 -10.51 14.78 -13.85
C LEU A 40 -10.21 14.25 -15.26
N GLY A 41 -9.31 13.27 -15.38
CA GLY A 41 -8.92 12.69 -16.68
C GLY A 41 -10.03 11.90 -17.38
N THR A 42 -10.80 11.13 -16.62
CA THR A 42 -11.88 10.28 -17.16
C THR A 42 -13.24 10.97 -17.21
N GLY A 43 -13.38 12.16 -16.61
CA GLY A 43 -14.65 12.88 -16.48
C GLY A 43 -15.69 12.19 -15.58
N THR A 44 -15.34 11.06 -14.94
CA THR A 44 -16.23 10.30 -14.06
C THR A 44 -15.48 9.80 -12.83
N VAL A 45 -16.13 9.83 -11.67
CA VAL A 45 -15.52 9.35 -10.41
C VAL A 45 -15.71 7.84 -10.23
N VAL A 46 -16.72 7.26 -10.89
CA VAL A 46 -17.15 5.86 -10.72
C VAL A 46 -16.09 4.87 -11.20
N ILE A 47 -15.47 5.15 -12.35
CA ILE A 47 -14.52 4.23 -12.97
C ILE A 47 -13.23 4.13 -12.12
N PRO A 48 -12.61 5.24 -11.69
CA PRO A 48 -11.51 5.22 -10.73
C PRO A 48 -11.80 4.46 -9.43
N THR A 49 -13.01 4.60 -8.87
CA THR A 49 -13.38 3.90 -7.63
C THR A 49 -13.50 2.39 -7.83
N ILE A 50 -14.11 1.94 -8.94
CA ILE A 50 -14.23 0.51 -9.25
C ILE A 50 -12.85 -0.12 -9.44
N THR A 51 -11.92 0.54 -10.14
CA THR A 51 -10.54 0.07 -10.24
C THR A 51 -9.85 -0.01 -8.90
N LEU A 52 -10.04 0.97 -8.02
CA LEU A 52 -9.44 0.94 -6.68
C LEU A 52 -9.94 -0.25 -5.85
N ILE A 53 -11.23 -0.55 -5.93
CA ILE A 53 -11.84 -1.72 -5.29
C ILE A 53 -11.27 -3.01 -5.90
N GLY A 54 -11.10 -3.07 -7.22
CA GLY A 54 -10.49 -4.20 -7.91
C GLY A 54 -9.03 -4.46 -7.47
N ILE A 55 -8.22 -3.40 -7.38
CA ILE A 55 -6.85 -3.47 -6.85
C ILE A 55 -6.87 -3.96 -5.40
N GLY A 56 -7.74 -3.42 -4.56
CA GLY A 56 -7.90 -3.86 -3.17
C GLY A 56 -8.26 -5.34 -3.05
N TRP A 57 -9.15 -5.85 -3.90
CA TRP A 57 -9.52 -7.27 -3.94
C TRP A 57 -8.36 -8.15 -4.39
N SER A 58 -7.59 -7.70 -5.39
CA SER A 58 -6.37 -8.38 -5.86
C SER A 58 -5.33 -8.51 -4.74
N LEU A 59 -5.09 -7.43 -4.00
CA LEU A 59 -4.17 -7.46 -2.84
C LEU A 59 -4.67 -8.37 -1.73
N LEU A 60 -5.96 -8.36 -1.43
CA LEU A 60 -6.54 -9.24 -0.42
C LEU A 60 -6.37 -10.71 -0.81
N ALA A 61 -6.61 -11.05 -2.08
CA ALA A 61 -6.39 -12.39 -2.62
C ALA A 61 -4.90 -12.79 -2.55
N ALA A 62 -4.00 -11.89 -2.93
CA ALA A 62 -2.55 -12.11 -2.84
C ALA A 62 -2.09 -12.33 -1.39
N TYR A 63 -2.62 -11.56 -0.44
CA TYR A 63 -2.37 -11.74 0.98
C TYR A 63 -2.94 -13.08 1.50
N GLY A 64 -4.12 -13.47 1.05
CA GLY A 64 -4.72 -14.76 1.36
C GLY A 64 -3.85 -15.92 0.86
N LEU A 65 -3.34 -15.83 -0.36
CA LEU A 65 -2.41 -16.80 -0.94
C LEU A 65 -1.09 -16.85 -0.13
N TYR A 66 -0.53 -15.68 0.17
CA TYR A 66 0.71 -15.55 0.94
C TYR A 66 0.60 -16.16 2.34
N SER A 67 -0.48 -15.86 3.07
CA SER A 67 -0.67 -16.31 4.44
C SER A 67 -1.11 -17.78 4.54
N ARG A 68 -2.04 -18.23 3.67
CA ARG A 68 -2.65 -19.56 3.77
C ARG A 68 -1.90 -20.64 2.99
N VAL A 69 -1.31 -20.30 1.84
CA VAL A 69 -0.66 -21.30 0.97
C VAL A 69 0.84 -21.33 1.20
N LEU A 70 1.49 -20.17 1.30
CA LEU A 70 2.94 -20.10 1.50
C LEU A 70 3.35 -20.15 2.97
N CYS A 71 2.40 -20.06 3.91
CA CYS A 71 2.61 -20.16 5.37
C CYS A 71 3.79 -19.33 5.89
N VAL A 72 4.06 -18.17 5.29
CA VAL A 72 5.18 -17.33 5.71
C VAL A 72 4.79 -16.61 7.00
N PRO A 73 5.48 -16.84 8.13
CA PRO A 73 5.06 -16.34 9.44
C PRO A 73 5.34 -14.85 9.64
N HIS A 74 6.16 -14.25 8.78
CA HIS A 74 6.57 -12.86 8.90
C HIS A 74 6.13 -12.05 7.67
N PHE A 75 5.49 -10.92 7.92
CA PHE A 75 5.07 -9.97 6.89
C PHE A 75 6.05 -8.78 6.89
N PRO A 76 7.05 -8.78 6.00
CA PRO A 76 8.03 -7.70 5.96
C PRO A 76 7.39 -6.37 5.52
N VAL A 77 7.93 -5.26 6.00
CA VAL A 77 7.53 -3.89 5.62
C VAL A 77 7.62 -3.67 4.10
N LEU A 78 8.50 -4.41 3.42
CA LEU A 78 8.62 -4.41 1.95
C LEU A 78 7.28 -4.71 1.25
N ASN A 79 6.38 -5.50 1.86
CA ASN A 79 5.08 -5.79 1.27
C ASN A 79 4.17 -4.55 1.23
N LEU A 80 4.40 -3.55 2.09
CA LEU A 80 3.70 -2.27 2.00
C LEU A 80 4.10 -1.50 0.73
N MET A 81 5.33 -1.64 0.24
CA MET A 81 5.75 -1.05 -1.04
C MET A 81 5.01 -1.69 -2.22
N ALA A 82 4.67 -2.99 -2.15
CA ALA A 82 3.87 -3.64 -3.18
C ALA A 82 2.48 -3.00 -3.32
N VAL A 83 1.91 -2.49 -2.21
CA VAL A 83 0.65 -1.73 -2.23
C VAL A 83 0.79 -0.46 -3.05
N VAL A 84 1.85 0.31 -2.79
CA VAL A 84 2.12 1.56 -3.51
C VAL A 84 2.31 1.29 -5.01
N LEU A 85 3.08 0.26 -5.36
CA LEU A 85 3.32 -0.13 -6.75
C LEU A 85 2.03 -0.57 -7.46
N ALA A 86 1.20 -1.38 -6.81
CA ALA A 86 -0.05 -1.88 -7.38
C ALA A 86 -1.06 -0.75 -7.65
N ILE A 87 -1.13 0.24 -6.77
CA ILE A 87 -1.97 1.44 -6.96
C ILE A 87 -1.47 2.26 -8.17
N GLY A 88 -0.16 2.48 -8.28
CA GLY A 88 0.43 3.24 -9.38
C GLY A 88 0.23 2.56 -10.73
N LEU A 89 0.52 1.26 -10.83
CA LEU A 89 0.30 0.46 -12.04
C LEU A 89 -1.18 0.39 -12.44
N GLY A 90 -2.07 0.18 -11.48
CA GLY A 90 -3.50 0.11 -11.77
C GLY A 90 -4.11 1.45 -12.24
N ALA A 91 -3.52 2.58 -11.82
CA ALA A 91 -3.88 3.89 -12.34
C ALA A 91 -3.35 4.14 -13.75
N ASP A 92 -2.15 3.66 -14.06
CA ASP A 92 -1.56 3.74 -15.40
C ASP A 92 -2.39 2.96 -16.43
N ASP A 93 -2.77 1.71 -16.10
CA ASP A 93 -3.66 0.89 -16.94
C ASP A 93 -5.00 1.59 -17.24
N LEU A 94 -5.54 2.31 -16.26
CA LEU A 94 -6.78 3.06 -16.42
C LEU A 94 -6.60 4.24 -17.39
N LEU A 95 -5.49 4.96 -17.33
CA LEU A 95 -5.22 6.04 -18.27
C LEU A 95 -5.07 5.53 -19.71
N VAL A 96 -4.39 4.39 -19.90
CA VAL A 96 -4.25 3.76 -21.23
C VAL A 96 -5.60 3.31 -21.80
N TYR A 97 -6.51 2.80 -20.96
CA TYR A 97 -7.84 2.38 -21.41
C TYR A 97 -8.72 3.54 -21.90
N PHE A 98 -8.50 4.76 -21.39
CA PHE A 98 -9.30 5.94 -21.75
C PHE A 98 -8.71 6.77 -22.90
N GLN A 99 -7.49 6.47 -23.35
CA GLN A 99 -6.85 7.11 -24.49
C GLN A 99 -7.35 6.49 -25.82
#